data_AF-A0A938SDG0-F1
#
_entry.id   AF-A0A938SDG0-F1
#
_cell.length_a   1.000
_cell.length_b   1.000
_cell.length_c   1.000
_cell.angle_alpha   90.00
_cell.angle_beta   90.00
_cell.angle_gamma   90.00
#
_symmetry.space_group_name_H-M   'P 1'
#
loop_
_entity.id
_entity.type
_entity.pdbx_description
1 polymer ?
#
loop_
_entity_poly.entity_id
_entity_poly.type
_entity_poly.pdbx_seq_one_letter_code
_entity_poly.pdbx_strand_id
1 'polypeptide(L)'
;MVNKVRLGLDERDLLDSYERGEWKSVAELPKRLRQYQSYAAAALEAEGLVSIVLPKKDLQAIRRKAARSGVSYQMLIADLVHQFVSGRLVEKARA
;
A
#
# COMPACT_ATOMS: atom_id res chain seq x y z
N MET A 1 4.90 21.09 18.38
CA MET A 1 5.79 21.48 17.25
C MET A 1 5.05 21.13 15.98
N VAL A 2 4.56 22.11 15.22
CA VAL A 2 3.89 21.86 13.94
C VAL A 2 4.98 21.58 12.91
N ASN A 3 4.94 20.38 12.32
CA ASN A 3 5.89 19.95 11.30
C ASN A 3 5.77 20.89 10.09
N LYS A 4 6.86 21.57 9.72
CA LYS A 4 6.88 22.55 8.64
C LYS A 4 6.88 21.79 7.31
N VAL A 5 5.69 21.55 6.76
CA VAL A 5 5.49 20.91 5.45
C VAL A 5 6.23 21.77 4.40
N ARG A 6 7.18 21.16 3.68
CA ARG A 6 7.85 21.83 2.55
C ARG A 6 6.98 21.64 1.32
N LEU A 7 6.20 22.66 1.01
CA LEU A 7 5.41 22.68 -0.22
C LEU A 7 6.28 23.14 -1.39
N GLY A 8 6.19 22.42 -2.51
CA GLY A 8 6.69 22.84 -3.80
C GLY A 8 6.00 24.13 -4.29
N LEU A 9 6.48 24.69 -5.40
CA LEU A 9 5.89 25.90 -5.99
C LEU A 9 4.43 25.66 -6.39
N ASP A 10 4.16 24.58 -7.12
CA ASP A 10 2.79 24.22 -7.56
C ASP A 10 1.83 23.95 -6.38
N GLU A 11 2.33 23.35 -5.30
CA GLU A 11 1.51 23.05 -4.11
C GLU A 11 1.15 24.32 -3.33
N ARG A 12 2.05 25.31 -3.32
CA ARG A 12 1.79 26.64 -2.75
C ARG A 12 0.79 27.42 -3.58
N ASP A 13 0.96 27.45 -4.88
CA ASP A 13 0.03 28.15 -5.78
C ASP A 13 -1.39 27.57 -5.67
N LEU A 14 -1.50 26.24 -5.53
CA LEU A 14 -2.77 25.56 -5.29
C LEU A 14 -3.39 25.98 -3.96
N LEU A 15 -2.60 25.97 -2.88
CA LEU A 15 -3.06 26.37 -1.55
C LEU A 15 -3.53 27.82 -1.53
N ASP A 16 -2.74 28.73 -2.09
CA ASP A 16 -3.07 30.15 -2.16
C ASP A 16 -4.37 30.37 -2.96
N SER A 17 -4.58 29.62 -4.06
CA SER A 17 -5.84 29.70 -4.83
C SER A 17 -7.07 29.22 -4.06
N TYR A 18 -6.88 28.23 -3.19
CA TYR A 18 -7.93 27.72 -2.32
C TYR A 18 -8.24 28.73 -1.20
N GLU A 19 -7.22 29.30 -0.57
CA GLU A 19 -7.37 30.33 0.48
C GLU A 19 -8.03 31.61 -0.03
N ARG A 20 -7.80 31.96 -1.30
CA ARG A 20 -8.49 33.08 -1.99
C ARG A 20 -9.97 32.81 -2.28
N GLY A 21 -10.50 31.61 -2.01
CA GLY A 21 -11.91 31.29 -2.18
C GLY A 21 -12.39 31.28 -3.64
N GLU A 22 -11.47 31.12 -4.59
CA GLU A 22 -11.75 31.16 -6.04
C GLU A 22 -12.52 29.93 -6.53
N TRP A 23 -12.63 28.89 -5.70
CA TRP A 23 -13.13 27.57 -6.06
C TRP A 23 -14.64 27.51 -5.91
N LYS A 24 -15.32 27.06 -6.97
CA LYS A 24 -16.77 26.82 -6.98
C LYS A 24 -17.07 25.34 -7.00
N SER A 25 -18.07 24.93 -6.24
CA SER A 25 -18.55 23.55 -6.20
C SER A 25 -18.96 23.06 -7.59
N VAL A 26 -18.53 21.85 -7.93
CA VAL A 26 -18.95 21.18 -9.15
C VAL A 26 -20.46 20.86 -9.12
N ALA A 27 -21.09 20.84 -10.29
CA ALA A 27 -22.48 20.40 -10.42
C ALA A 27 -22.64 18.93 -9.98
N GLU A 28 -23.84 18.58 -9.49
CA GLU A 28 -24.16 17.24 -8.96
C GLU A 28 -23.21 16.76 -7.83
N LEU A 29 -22.75 17.67 -6.97
CA LEU A 29 -21.80 17.39 -5.88
C LEU A 29 -22.14 16.12 -5.06
N PRO A 30 -23.39 15.86 -4.64
CA PRO A 30 -23.73 14.64 -3.89
C PRO A 30 -23.49 13.34 -4.67
N LYS A 31 -23.71 13.35 -5.99
CA LYS A 31 -23.52 12.19 -6.87
C LYS A 31 -22.03 11.93 -7.12
N ARG A 32 -21.27 12.99 -7.39
CA ARG A 32 -19.81 12.93 -7.55
C ARG A 32 -19.13 12.47 -6.27
N LEU A 33 -19.55 12.97 -5.12
CA LEU A 33 -19.01 12.57 -3.82
C LEU A 33 -19.21 11.08 -3.56
N ARG A 34 -20.42 10.54 -3.79
CA ARG A 34 -20.69 9.11 -3.67
C ARG A 34 -19.84 8.27 -4.63
N GLN A 35 -19.68 8.74 -5.86
CA GLN A 35 -18.82 8.08 -6.86
C GLN A 35 -17.35 8.04 -6.40
N TYR A 36 -16.79 9.15 -5.93
CA TYR A 36 -15.41 9.17 -5.44
C TYR A 36 -15.23 8.34 -4.18
N GLN A 37 -16.21 8.33 -3.27
CA GLN A 37 -16.21 7.43 -2.10
C GLN A 37 -16.21 5.97 -2.53
N SER A 38 -17.01 5.59 -3.54
CA SER A 38 -17.01 4.22 -4.06
C SER A 38 -15.68 3.85 -4.71
N TYR A 39 -15.01 4.78 -5.39
CA TYR A 39 -13.68 4.53 -5.96
C TYR A 39 -12.60 4.42 -4.89
N ALA A 40 -12.66 5.24 -3.84
CA ALA A 40 -11.75 5.15 -2.72
C ALA A 40 -11.94 3.85 -1.94
N ALA A 41 -13.20 3.47 -1.66
CA ALA A 41 -13.53 2.19 -1.03
C ALA A 41 -13.08 1.01 -1.89
N ALA A 42 -13.37 1.04 -3.19
CA ALA A 42 -12.93 0.01 -4.12
C ALA A 42 -11.40 -0.04 -4.23
N ALA A 43 -10.68 1.08 -4.22
CA ALA A 43 -9.21 1.09 -4.23
C ALA A 43 -8.62 0.51 -2.94
N LEU A 44 -9.27 0.74 -1.79
CA LEU A 44 -8.88 0.17 -0.51
C LEU A 44 -9.21 -1.33 -0.42
N GLU A 45 -10.29 -1.77 -1.04
CA GLU A 45 -10.68 -3.18 -1.14
C GLU A 45 -9.94 -3.95 -2.26
N ALA A 46 -9.44 -3.25 -3.29
CA ALA A 46 -8.89 -3.84 -4.51
C ALA A 46 -7.49 -4.43 -4.39
N GLU A 47 -6.77 -4.20 -3.29
CA GLU A 47 -5.44 -4.79 -3.13
C GLU A 47 -5.45 -5.73 -1.94
N GLY A 48 -5.51 -7.04 -2.22
CA GLY A 48 -5.65 -8.16 -1.28
C GLY A 48 -4.55 -8.27 -0.22
N LEU A 49 -4.47 -7.27 0.65
CA LEU A 49 -3.61 -7.20 1.82
C LEU A 49 -4.12 -8.22 2.84
N VAL A 50 -3.34 -9.28 3.04
CA VAL A 50 -3.61 -10.30 4.05
C VAL A 50 -2.70 -10.07 5.24
N SER A 51 -3.29 -9.88 6.43
CA SER A 51 -2.55 -9.87 7.69
C SER A 51 -2.33 -11.31 8.17
N ILE A 52 -1.06 -11.71 8.30
CA ILE A 52 -0.69 -13.07 8.70
C ILE A 52 0.11 -12.98 10.00
N VAL A 53 -0.32 -13.73 11.02
CA VAL A 53 0.42 -13.87 12.27
C VAL A 53 1.51 -14.92 12.09
N LEU A 54 2.77 -14.54 12.28
CA LEU A 54 3.93 -15.43 12.19
C LEU A 54 4.61 -15.57 13.56
N PRO A 55 4.99 -16.80 13.98
CA PRO A 55 5.82 -16.99 15.16
C PRO A 55 7.14 -16.21 15.04
N LYS A 56 7.62 -15.66 16.16
CA LYS A 56 8.86 -14.86 16.19
C LYS A 56 10.06 -15.60 15.60
N LYS A 57 10.15 -16.92 15.84
CA LYS A 57 11.21 -17.79 15.30
C LYS A 57 11.18 -17.85 13.77
N ASP A 58 9.99 -17.95 13.19
CA ASP A 58 9.80 -18.06 11.74
C ASP A 58 10.04 -16.72 11.07
N LEU A 59 9.55 -15.62 11.66
CA LEU A 59 9.83 -14.27 11.17
C LEU A 59 11.34 -13.99 11.13
N GLN A 60 12.10 -14.41 12.14
CA GLN A 60 13.56 -14.29 12.12
C GLN A 60 14.20 -15.16 11.02
N ALA A 61 13.73 -16.39 10.83
CA ALA A 61 14.23 -17.27 9.78
C ALA A 61 13.99 -16.69 8.37
N ILE A 62 12.80 -16.13 8.13
CA ILE A 62 12.44 -15.46 6.89
C ILE A 62 13.33 -14.24 6.65
N ARG A 63 13.52 -13.37 7.66
CA ARG A 63 14.39 -12.19 7.53
C ARG A 63 15.84 -12.57 7.20
N ARG A 64 16.36 -13.62 7.84
CA ARG A 64 17.71 -14.14 7.52
C ARG A 64 17.79 -14.68 6.09
N LYS A 65 16.75 -15.37 5.61
CA LYS A 65 16.72 -15.92 4.25
C LYS A 65 16.61 -14.81 3.21
N ALA A 66 15.76 -13.81 3.46
CA ALA A 66 15.60 -12.63 2.61
C ALA A 66 16.90 -11.83 2.50
N ALA A 67 17.59 -11.60 3.63
CA ALA A 67 18.88 -10.92 3.67
C ALA A 67 19.96 -11.65 2.84
N ARG A 68 20.01 -12.99 2.89
CA ARG A 68 20.94 -13.79 2.06
C ARG A 68 20.62 -13.69 0.56
N SER A 69 19.35 -13.57 0.21
CA SER A 69 18.88 -13.41 -1.17
C SER A 69 18.89 -11.96 -1.66
N GLY A 70 19.27 -10.99 -0.81
CA GLY A 70 19.31 -9.57 -1.17
C GLY A 70 17.93 -8.91 -1.37
N VAL A 71 16.85 -9.54 -0.91
CA VAL A 71 15.47 -9.05 -1.08
C VAL A 71 14.85 -8.67 0.27
N SER A 72 13.80 -7.86 0.24
CA SER A 72 13.01 -7.58 1.45
C SER A 72 12.25 -8.83 1.91
N TYR A 73 11.96 -8.93 3.21
CA TYR A 73 11.20 -10.07 3.73
C TYR A 73 9.77 -10.11 3.17
N GLN A 74 9.17 -8.96 2.89
CA GLN A 74 7.86 -8.86 2.25
C GLN A 74 7.89 -9.43 0.83
N MET A 75 8.91 -9.06 0.05
CA MET A 75 9.07 -9.55 -1.32
C MET A 75 9.31 -11.07 -1.34
N LEU A 76 10.12 -11.59 -0.42
CA LEU A 76 10.32 -13.03 -0.29
C LEU A 76 9.02 -13.78 0.05
N ILE A 77 8.20 -13.24 0.96
CA ILE A 77 6.91 -13.84 1.32
C ILE A 77 5.97 -13.83 0.11
N ALA A 78 5.89 -12.71 -0.62
CA ALA A 78 5.06 -12.61 -1.82
C ALA A 78 5.49 -13.60 -2.91
N ASP A 79 6.80 -13.74 -3.15
CA ASP A 79 7.35 -14.70 -4.12
C ASP A 79 7.06 -16.15 -3.71
N LEU A 80 7.18 -16.48 -2.42
CA LEU A 80 6.82 -17.82 -1.92
C LEU A 80 5.34 -18.15 -2.13
N VAL A 81 4.44 -17.20 -1.84
CA VAL A 81 3.00 -17.38 -2.08
C VAL A 81 2.73 -17.55 -3.58
N HIS A 82 3.38 -16.76 -4.43
CA HIS A 82 3.25 -16.89 -5.88
C HIS A 82 3.76 -18.25 -6.40
N GLN A 83 4.91 -18.72 -5.92
CA GLN A 83 5.49 -20.01 -6.29
C GLN A 83 4.63 -21.19 -5.82
N PHE A 84 4.03 -21.07 -4.63
CA PHE A 84 3.09 -22.05 -4.10
C PHE A 84 1.84 -22.16 -4.97
N VAL A 85 1.19 -21.03 -5.29
CA VAL A 85 0.00 -21.01 -6.16
C VAL A 85 0.32 -21.44 -7.58
N SER A 86 1.53 -21.12 -8.08
CA SER A 86 1.99 -21.52 -9.42
C SER A 86 2.45 -22.98 -9.50
N GLY A 87 2.39 -23.75 -8.41
CA GLY A 87 2.81 -25.17 -8.37
C GLY A 87 4.31 -25.40 -8.52
N ARG A 88 5.15 -24.35 -8.41
CA ARG A 88 6.62 -24.45 -8.53
C ARG A 88 7.31 -24.76 -7.19
N LEU A 89 6.61 -24.55 -6.08
CA LEU A 89 7.11 -24.88 -4.75
C LEU A 89 6.89 -26.36 -4.45
N VAL A 90 7.94 -27.17 -4.59
CA VAL A 90 7.92 -28.59 -4.19
C VAL A 90 8.36 -28.70 -2.74
N GLU A 91 7.47 -29.19 -1.88
CA GLU A 91 7.80 -29.48 -0.49
C GLU A 91 8.77 -30.68 -0.44
N LYS A 92 10.02 -30.44 -0.07
CA LYS A 92 10.94 -31.53 0.21
C LYS A 92 10.68 -32.02 1.63
N ALA A 93 10.25 -33.28 1.75
CA ALA A 93 10.20 -33.96 3.05
C ALA A 93 11.59 -33.87 3.69
N ARG A 94 11.64 -33.33 4.89
CA ARG A 94 12.87 -33.23 5.67
C ARG A 94 13.15 -34.63 6.23
N ALA A 95 14.18 -35.30 5.69
CA ALA A 95 14.72 -36.53 6.25
C ALA A 95 15.42 -36.25 7.59
#